data_AF-A0A852U079-F1
#
_entry.id   AF-A0A852U079-F1
#
_cell.length_a   1.000
_cell.length_b   1.000
_cell.length_c   1.000
_cell.angle_alpha   90.00
_cell.angle_beta   90.00
_cell.angle_gamma   90.00
#
_symmetry.space_group_name_H-M   'P 1'
#
loop_
_entity.id
_entity.type
_entity.pdbx_description
1 polymer ?
#
loop_
_entity_poly.entity_id
_entity_poly.type
_entity_poly.pdbx_seq_one_letter_code
_entity_poly.pdbx_strand_id
1 'polypeptide(L)' 'MLRPHGDDVLTTDGPFAEGKEHLGGFTVVRAPDLDSALGWGRRIARATGLPIEVRPFQGED' A
#
# COMPACT_ATOMS: atom_id res chain seq x y z
N MET A 1 3.74 -15.67 -4.82
CA MET A 1 3.66 -14.63 -5.86
C MET A 1 3.36 -15.26 -7.22
N LEU A 2 2.55 -14.60 -8.07
CA LEU A 2 2.17 -15.08 -9.40
C LEU A 2 2.90 -14.29 -10.49
N ARG A 3 3.48 -14.97 -11.49
CA ARG A 3 4.15 -14.33 -12.64
C ARG A 3 3.58 -14.85 -13.96
N PRO A 4 3.28 -13.98 -14.93
CA PRO A 4 2.98 -14.43 -16.28
C PRO A 4 4.20 -15.13 -16.89
N HIS A 5 3.96 -16.22 -17.61
CA HIS A 5 5.00 -17.00 -18.28
C HIS A 5 4.44 -17.58 -19.60
N GLY A 6 4.48 -16.77 -20.66
CA GLY A 6 3.80 -17.10 -21.91
C GLY A 6 2.29 -17.16 -21.69
N ASP A 7 1.68 -18.29 -22.07
CA ASP A 7 0.26 -18.58 -21.87
C ASP A 7 -0.07 -19.19 -20.49
N ASP A 8 0.94 -19.34 -19.61
CA ASP A 8 0.80 -19.93 -18.27
C ASP A 8 1.16 -18.92 -17.15
N VAL A 9 0.94 -19.32 -15.89
CA VAL A 9 1.25 -18.54 -14.69
C VAL A 9 2.10 -19.34 -13.72
N LEU A 10 3.30 -18.84 -13.44
CA LEU A 10 4.19 -19.43 -12.42
C LEU A 10 3.77 -18.99 -11.02
N THR A 11 3.70 -19.95 -10.10
CA THR A 11 3.52 -19.71 -8.67
C THR A 11 4.84 -19.89 -7.95
N THR A 12 5.26 -18.88 -7.20
CA THR A 12 6.43 -18.94 -6.31
C THR A 12 6.03 -18.69 -4.88
N ASP A 13 6.78 -19.23 -3.93
CA ASP A 13 6.68 -18.81 -2.53
C ASP A 13 7.28 -17.41 -2.34
N GLY A 14 6.87 -16.73 -1.27
CA GLY A 14 7.41 -15.44 -0.87
C GLY A 14 6.81 -14.20 -1.54
N PRO A 15 7.33 -13.01 -1.17
CA PRO A 15 6.81 -11.71 -1.60
C PRO A 15 7.15 -11.36 -3.06
N PHE A 16 6.57 -10.27 -3.57
CA PHE A 16 6.89 -9.75 -4.91
C PHE A 16 8.36 -9.34 -5.07
N ALA A 17 8.84 -8.55 -4.12
CA ALA A 17 10.22 -8.12 -4.01
C ALA A 17 10.72 -8.43 -2.59
N GLU A 18 11.95 -8.95 -2.50
CA GLU A 18 12.66 -9.02 -1.23
C GLU A 18 13.14 -7.62 -0.84
N GLY A 19 12.96 -7.26 0.43
CA GLY A 19 13.26 -5.92 0.91
C GLY A 19 13.47 -5.90 2.41
N LYS A 20 14.16 -4.86 2.89
CA LYS A 20 14.34 -4.63 4.34
C LYS A 20 13.03 -4.23 5.03
N GLU A 21 12.13 -3.62 4.28
CA GLU A 21 10.79 -3.23 4.73
C GLU A 21 9.76 -3.84 3.77
N HIS A 22 8.65 -4.30 4.33
CA HIS A 22 7.56 -4.90 3.57
C HIS A 22 6.30 -4.03 3.68
N LEU A 23 5.53 -3.96 2.61
CA LEU A 23 4.19 -3.38 2.65
C LEU A 23 3.26 -4.30 3.45
N GLY A 24 2.92 -3.90 4.67
CA GLY A 24 2.00 -4.63 5.54
C GLY A 24 0.52 -4.49 5.17
N GLY A 25 0.19 -3.57 4.26
CA GLY A 25 -1.17 -3.30 3.79
C GLY A 25 -1.29 -1.91 3.16
N PHE A 26 -2.48 -1.57 2.68
CA PHE A 26 -2.81 -0.22 2.23
C PHE A 26 -4.27 0.12 2.59
N THR A 27 -4.54 1.42 2.75
CA THR A 27 -5.88 1.95 3.04
C THR A 27 -6.17 3.07 2.05
N VAL A 28 -7.31 3.02 1.38
CA VAL A 28 -7.80 4.10 0.53
C VAL A 28 -8.82 4.91 1.31
N VAL A 29 -8.62 6.23 1.37
CA VAL A 29 -9.54 7.16 2.05
C VAL A 29 -9.96 8.25 1.08
N ARG A 30 -11.21 8.68 1.20
CA ARG A 30 -11.68 9.92 0.58
C ARG A 30 -11.38 11.07 1.54
N ALA A 31 -10.64 12.07 1.07
CA ALA A 31 -10.26 13.24 1.84
C ALA A 31 -10.36 14.48 0.96
N PRO A 32 -10.79 15.64 1.50
CA PRO A 32 -10.93 16.86 0.71
C PRO A 32 -9.59 17.45 0.26
N ASP A 33 -8.50 17.14 0.98
CA ASP A 33 -7.15 17.63 0.72
C ASP A 33 -6.08 16.73 1.36
N LEU A 34 -4.81 17.03 1.06
CA LEU A 34 -3.65 16.30 1.59
C LEU A 34 -3.57 16.38 3.12
N ASP A 35 -3.90 17.52 3.73
CA ASP A 35 -3.81 17.68 5.18
C ASP A 35 -4.79 16.78 5.91
N SER A 36 -6.01 16.64 5.39
CA SER A 36 -7.03 15.72 5.87
C SER A 36 -6.58 14.26 5.71
N ALA A 37 -5.95 13.91 4.58
CA ALA A 37 -5.38 12.59 4.35
C ALA A 37 -4.22 12.28 5.32
N LEU A 38 -3.32 13.24 5.57
CA LEU A 38 -2.26 13.12 6.57
C LEU A 38 -2.82 13.01 8.00
N GLY A 39 -3.96 13.65 8.27
CA GLY A 39 -4.71 13.48 9.52
C GLY A 39 -5.11 12.02 9.76
N TRP A 40 -5.63 11.34 8.72
CA TRP A 40 -5.91 9.90 8.75
C TRP A 40 -4.63 9.07 8.89
N GLY A 41 -3.58 9.38 8.13
CA GLY A 41 -2.29 8.69 8.23
C GLY A 41 -1.73 8.68 9.66
N ARG A 42 -1.82 9.82 10.37
CA ARG A 42 -1.40 9.93 11.79
C ARG A 42 -2.22 9.03 12.72
N ARG A 43 -3.53 8.90 12.48
CA ARG A 43 -4.40 8.02 13.28
C ARG A 43 -4.01 6.55 13.06
N ILE A 44 -3.79 6.16 11.81
CA ILE A 44 -3.39 4.78 11.45
C ILE A 44 -2.02 4.45 12.03
N ALA A 45 -1.04 5.36 11.91
CA ALA A 45 0.29 5.16 12.48
C ALA A 45 0.24 4.93 14.00
N ARG A 46 -0.58 5.71 14.72
CA ARG A 46 -0.79 5.49 16.17
C ARG A 46 -1.51 4.19 16.49
N ALA A 47 -2.52 3.82 15.70
CA ALA A 47 -3.30 2.62 15.95
C ALA A 47 -2.51 1.33 15.68
N THR A 48 -1.63 1.35 14.69
CA THR A 48 -0.85 0.17 14.25
C THR A 48 0.56 0.11 14.84
N GLY A 49 1.12 1.24 15.26
CA GLY A 49 2.53 1.36 15.63
C GLY A 49 3.50 1.29 14.44
N LEU A 50 2.99 1.31 13.20
CA LEU A 50 3.78 1.18 11.97
C LEU A 50 3.96 2.53 11.26
N PRO A 51 5.05 2.71 10.48
CA PRO A 51 5.18 3.84 9.56
C PRO A 51 4.08 3.83 8.50
N ILE A 52 3.56 5.01 8.14
CA ILE A 52 2.51 5.16 7.13
C ILE A 52 2.95 6.19 6.08
N GLU A 53 3.04 5.74 4.82
CA GLU A 53 3.21 6.61 3.65
C GLU A 53 1.84 7.05 3.13
N VAL A 54 1.64 8.36 2.97
CA VAL A 54 0.40 8.93 2.40
C VAL A 54 0.68 9.40 1.00
N ARG A 55 -0.07 8.87 0.02
CA ARG A 55 0.06 9.21 -1.40
C ARG A 55 -1.32 9.53 -1.99
N PRO A 56 -1.41 10.48 -2.93
CA PRO A 56 -2.61 10.64 -3.74
C PRO A 56 -2.92 9.34 -4.50
N PHE A 57 -4.19 8.93 -4.49
CA PHE A 57 -4.65 7.79 -5.28
C PHE A 57 -5.11 8.28 -6.65
N GLN A 58 -4.76 7.56 -7.71
CA GLN A 58 -5.15 7.93 -9.07
C GLN A 58 -6.62 7.55 -9.30
N GLY A 59 -7.45 8.49 -9.78
CA GLY A 59 -8.84 8.19 -10.17
C GLY A 59 -9.90 9.23 -9.80
N GLU A 60 -9.53 10.46 -9.40
CA GLU A 60 -10.49 11.56 -9.27
C GLU A 60 -10.10 12.66 -10.27
N ASP A 61 -10.77 12.66 -11.42
CA ASP A 61 -10.86 13.84 -12.30
C ASP A 61 -11.70 14.94 -11.63
#